data_AF-A0A4Q3CJ91-F1
#
_entry.id   AF-A0A4Q3CJ91-F1
#
_cell.length_a   1.000
_cell.length_b   1.000
_cell.length_c   1.000
_cell.angle_alpha   90.00
_cell.angle_beta   90.00
_cell.angle_gamma   90.00
#
_symmetry.space_group_name_H-M   'P 1'
#
loop_
_entity.id
_entity.type
_entity.pdbx_description
1 polymer ?
#
loop_
_entity_poly.entity_id
_entity_poly.type
_entity_poly.pdbx_seq_one_letter_code
_entity_poly.pdbx_strand_id
1 'polypeptide(L)'
;TIHKSLVATLSKTGEVSPLAQTQTHHSFEGRDVIRETTFKEYLKDPASESGHAEHHKTYDLWEKSTNFDKPVYDWKMAIDLNACTGCGACIVACSAENNIPVVGKDEVRRRREMHWIRIDRYYSYENAGKKAEEVEKNGTVTKEKEIAKLEDLDNVTVVHQPMLCQHCDHAPCETVCPVLATVHSSEGLNQMAYNRCVGTRYCANNCPYKVRRFNWFNYWNDSRFDNYLNNEHTQLVLNPDVTTRFRGVMEKCSMCVQRIQAGKLKAKIEKRPLTDGEVKMACQQTCSANAIIFGNANDPNSELSKALKSERTYYVLQELNVQPGIGYQVKVRNTIETELGA
;
A
#
# COMPACT_ATOMS: atom_id res chain seq x y z
N THR A 1 7.86 -34.98 9.89
CA THR A 1 8.51 -34.51 8.65
C THR A 1 10.00 -34.61 8.84
N ILE A 2 10.67 -35.48 8.07
CA ILE A 2 12.11 -35.71 8.23
C ILE A 2 12.84 -34.52 7.60
N HIS A 3 13.27 -33.55 8.41
CA HIS A 3 14.25 -32.56 7.98
C HIS A 3 15.58 -33.28 7.79
N LYS A 4 15.83 -33.81 6.59
CA LYS A 4 17.15 -34.31 6.22
C LYS A 4 18.01 -33.11 5.86
N SER A 5 19.02 -32.82 6.66
CA SER A 5 20.17 -32.05 6.20
C SER A 5 20.90 -32.89 5.14
N LEU A 6 20.81 -32.47 3.88
CA LEU A 6 21.67 -32.99 2.82
C LEU A 6 22.97 -32.21 2.87
N VAL A 7 24.09 -32.90 3.02
CA VAL A 7 25.41 -32.28 2.91
C VAL A 7 25.62 -31.92 1.44
N ALA A 8 25.66 -30.63 1.14
CA ALA A 8 25.91 -30.10 -0.20
C ALA A 8 27.24 -29.34 -0.20
N THR A 9 28.02 -29.50 -1.29
CA THR A 9 29.24 -28.72 -1.50
C THR A 9 28.89 -27.55 -2.43
N LEU A 10 29.16 -26.33 -1.98
CA LEU A 10 28.91 -25.10 -2.73
C LEU A 10 30.22 -24.61 -3.35
N SER A 11 30.22 -24.34 -4.65
CA SER A 11 31.35 -23.74 -5.37
C SER A 11 30.87 -22.60 -6.26
N LYS A 12 31.56 -21.46 -6.23
CA LYS A 12 31.24 -20.30 -7.08
C LYS A 12 31.49 -20.63 -8.56
N THR A 13 30.48 -20.50 -9.40
CA THR A 13 30.55 -20.83 -10.84
C THR A 13 31.14 -19.71 -11.70
N GLY A 14 31.17 -18.47 -11.19
CA GLY A 14 31.61 -17.29 -11.95
C GLY A 14 30.54 -16.67 -12.86
N GLU A 15 29.40 -17.36 -13.05
CA GLU A 15 28.26 -16.83 -13.81
C GLU A 15 27.53 -15.73 -13.02
N VAL A 16 27.19 -14.63 -13.69
CA VAL A 16 26.42 -13.52 -13.11
C VAL A 16 25.09 -13.38 -13.83
N SER A 17 23.99 -13.65 -13.11
CA SER A 17 22.63 -13.49 -13.62
C SER A 17 21.95 -12.29 -12.94
N PRO A 18 21.38 -11.35 -13.69
CA PRO A 18 20.66 -10.22 -13.13
C PRO A 18 19.27 -10.65 -12.60
N LEU A 19 18.96 -10.22 -11.39
CA LEU A 19 17.68 -10.49 -10.73
C LEU A 19 16.66 -9.38 -11.04
N ALA A 20 15.41 -9.78 -11.27
CA ALA A 20 14.29 -8.85 -11.43
C ALA A 20 13.67 -8.59 -10.06
N GLN A 21 14.00 -7.44 -9.47
CA GLN A 21 13.51 -7.05 -8.16
C GLN A 21 12.61 -5.82 -8.29
N THR A 22 11.49 -5.83 -7.56
CA THR A 22 10.54 -4.70 -7.49
C THR A 22 10.90 -3.71 -6.38
N GLN A 23 11.50 -4.19 -5.29
CA GLN A 23 11.98 -3.39 -4.18
C GLN A 23 13.51 -3.44 -4.13
N THR A 24 14.17 -2.28 -3.99
CA THR A 24 15.64 -2.17 -3.98
C THR A 24 16.21 -1.80 -2.61
N HIS A 25 15.50 -0.96 -1.85
CA HIS A 25 15.87 -0.59 -0.48
C HIS A 25 15.05 -1.45 0.45
N HIS A 26 15.72 -2.13 1.37
CA HIS A 26 15.07 -3.05 2.30
C HIS A 26 15.02 -2.52 3.72
N SER A 27 15.59 -1.33 3.97
CA SER A 27 15.45 -0.61 5.21
C SER A 27 14.63 0.66 5.01
N PHE A 28 14.03 1.17 6.10
CA PHE A 28 13.22 2.40 6.04
C PHE A 28 14.00 3.66 6.41
N GLU A 29 15.32 3.58 6.62
CA GLU A 29 16.25 4.72 6.75
C GLU A 29 15.88 5.73 7.85
N GLY A 30 15.30 5.25 8.95
CA GLY A 30 14.79 6.08 10.04
C GLY A 30 13.66 7.04 9.64
N ARG A 31 12.95 6.72 8.55
CA ARG A 31 11.81 7.51 8.08
C ARG A 31 10.53 7.09 8.77
N ASP A 32 9.65 8.07 8.92
CA ASP A 32 8.34 7.90 9.53
C ASP A 32 7.30 7.25 8.60
N VAL A 33 7.63 6.04 8.12
CA VAL A 33 6.81 5.26 7.20
C VAL A 33 6.17 4.08 7.94
N ILE A 34 6.94 3.47 8.84
CA ILE A 34 6.52 2.36 9.69
C ILE A 34 6.73 2.77 11.14
N ARG A 35 5.71 2.55 11.95
CA ARG A 35 5.76 2.78 13.39
C ARG A 35 5.53 1.46 14.11
N GLU A 36 6.41 1.17 15.07
CA GLU A 36 6.40 -0.06 15.85
C GLU A 36 6.46 0.31 17.34
N THR A 37 5.73 -0.44 18.17
CA THR A 37 5.78 -0.33 19.62
C THR A 37 5.82 -1.74 20.23
N THR A 38 6.31 -1.85 21.46
CA THR A 38 6.24 -3.11 22.21
C THR A 38 4.90 -3.25 22.92
N PHE A 39 4.46 -4.48 23.18
CA PHE A 39 3.21 -4.71 23.92
C PHE A 39 3.24 -4.10 25.33
N LYS A 40 4.42 -4.08 25.97
CA LYS A 40 4.63 -3.45 27.28
C LYS A 40 4.42 -1.93 27.26
N GLU A 41 4.83 -1.26 26.19
CA GLU A 41 4.62 0.17 26.00
C GLU A 41 3.17 0.47 25.62
N TYR A 42 2.60 -0.34 24.73
CA TYR A 42 1.18 -0.25 24.35
C TYR A 42 0.22 -0.37 25.55
N LEU A 43 0.53 -1.23 26.52
CA LEU A 43 -0.27 -1.34 27.76
C LEU A 43 -0.20 -0.10 28.66
N LYS A 44 0.90 0.66 28.58
CA LYS A 44 1.06 1.91 29.33
C LYS A 44 0.37 3.08 28.63
N ASP A 45 0.52 3.14 27.32
CA ASP A 45 -0.06 4.16 26.45
C ASP A 45 -0.54 3.50 25.15
N PRO A 46 -1.85 3.35 24.93
CA PRO A 46 -2.35 2.73 23.70
C PRO A 46 -2.15 3.61 22.45
N ALA A 47 -1.74 4.88 22.61
CA ALA A 47 -1.26 5.77 21.56
C ALA A 47 0.28 5.77 21.40
N SER A 48 0.99 4.84 22.05
CA SER A 48 2.45 4.71 21.94
C SER A 48 2.89 4.61 20.48
N GLU A 49 3.81 5.49 20.07
CA GLU A 49 4.35 5.59 18.71
C GLU A 49 3.29 5.80 17.61
N SER A 50 2.03 6.13 17.93
CA SER A 50 1.04 6.51 16.91
C SER A 50 1.13 7.98 16.52
N GLY A 51 2.02 8.74 17.17
CA GLY A 51 2.24 10.17 16.92
C GLY A 51 1.06 11.06 17.28
N HIS A 52 0.02 10.55 17.96
CA HIS A 52 -1.08 11.36 18.45
C HIS A 52 -0.64 12.41 19.49
N ALA A 53 0.44 12.15 20.23
CA ALA A 53 1.03 13.09 21.17
C ALA A 53 1.84 14.21 20.48
N GLU A 54 2.40 13.95 19.29
CA GLU A 54 3.16 14.93 18.51
C GLU A 54 2.23 15.62 17.51
N HIS A 55 1.56 16.68 17.95
CA HIS A 55 0.71 17.49 17.06
C HIS A 55 1.55 18.18 15.98
N HIS A 56 1.68 17.57 14.80
CA HIS A 56 2.12 18.29 13.61
C HIS A 56 1.08 19.37 13.30
N LYS A 57 1.47 20.64 13.46
CA LYS A 57 0.62 21.77 13.06
C LYS A 57 0.47 21.76 11.54
N THR A 58 -0.68 21.29 11.06
CA THR A 58 -1.04 21.40 9.66
C THR A 58 -1.62 22.79 9.40
N TYR A 59 -0.99 23.52 8.50
CA TYR A 59 -1.52 24.78 7.98
C TYR A 59 -2.19 24.50 6.64
N ASP A 60 -3.43 24.94 6.50
CA ASP A 60 -4.13 24.94 5.21
C ASP A 60 -4.28 26.39 4.77
N LEU A 61 -3.74 26.71 3.59
CA LEU A 61 -3.91 28.02 2.97
C LEU A 61 -5.27 28.13 2.28
N TRP A 62 -5.90 27.00 1.97
CA TRP A 62 -7.19 26.94 1.33
C TRP A 62 -8.27 26.90 2.40
N GLU A 63 -9.41 27.53 2.10
CA GLU A 63 -10.60 27.29 2.90
C GLU A 63 -10.94 25.81 2.77
N LYS A 64 -10.91 25.10 3.89
CA LYS A 64 -11.58 23.80 3.97
C LYS A 64 -13.00 24.06 3.51
N SER A 65 -13.44 23.36 2.46
CA SER A 65 -14.74 23.61 1.88
C SER A 65 -15.84 23.12 2.83
N THR A 66 -16.04 23.83 3.93
CA THR A 66 -17.09 23.60 4.93
C THR A 66 -18.47 23.98 4.41
N ASN A 67 -18.52 24.58 3.21
CA ASN A 67 -19.73 25.10 2.57
C ASN A 67 -20.37 24.11 1.57
N PHE A 68 -19.86 22.88 1.45
CA PHE A 68 -20.55 21.82 0.73
C PHE A 68 -21.17 20.85 1.74
N ASP A 69 -22.42 20.46 1.51
CA ASP A 69 -23.08 19.41 2.29
C ASP A 69 -22.17 18.19 2.34
N LYS A 70 -21.89 17.69 3.56
CA LYS A 70 -21.08 16.48 3.72
C LYS A 70 -21.73 15.37 2.89
N PRO A 71 -20.98 14.75 1.96
CA PRO A 71 -21.54 13.69 1.14
C PRO A 71 -21.96 12.52 2.03
N VAL A 72 -22.98 11.77 1.61
CA VAL A 72 -23.44 10.58 2.35
C VAL A 72 -22.32 9.55 2.53
N TYR A 73 -21.42 9.46 1.56
CA TYR A 73 -20.29 8.54 1.55
C TYR A 73 -18.97 9.28 1.50
N ASP A 74 -18.04 8.86 2.35
CA ASP A 74 -16.61 9.19 2.27
C ASP A 74 -15.81 7.88 2.35
N TRP A 75 -15.26 7.46 1.22
CA TRP A 75 -14.60 6.16 1.09
C TRP A 75 -13.16 6.22 1.55
N LYS A 76 -12.86 5.53 2.64
CA LYS A 76 -11.52 5.48 3.24
C LYS A 76 -11.13 4.01 3.53
N MET A 77 -9.89 3.78 3.94
CA MET A 77 -9.40 2.44 4.26
C MET A 77 -8.56 2.47 5.54
N ALA A 78 -8.60 1.40 6.32
CA ALA A 78 -7.70 1.17 7.44
C ALA A 78 -6.93 -0.13 7.21
N ILE A 79 -5.65 -0.15 7.55
CA ILE A 79 -4.78 -1.32 7.40
C ILE A 79 -4.13 -1.64 8.74
N ASP A 80 -4.41 -2.83 9.29
CA ASP A 80 -3.75 -3.34 10.48
C ASP A 80 -2.43 -4.04 10.14
N LEU A 81 -1.31 -3.44 10.53
CA LEU A 81 0.03 -3.97 10.32
C LEU A 81 0.38 -5.15 11.24
N ASN A 82 -0.41 -5.39 12.31
CA ASN A 82 -0.27 -6.58 13.14
C ASN A 82 -0.79 -7.82 12.41
N ALA A 83 -1.98 -7.72 11.83
CA ALA A 83 -2.60 -8.80 11.07
C ALA A 83 -1.89 -9.08 9.73
N CYS A 84 -1.20 -8.09 9.16
CA CYS A 84 -0.53 -8.26 7.87
C CYS A 84 0.71 -9.16 7.96
N THR A 85 0.61 -10.36 7.38
CA THR A 85 1.71 -11.33 7.29
C THR A 85 2.53 -11.23 6.00
N GLY A 86 2.15 -10.37 5.06
CA GLY A 86 2.83 -10.25 3.77
C GLY A 86 2.51 -11.36 2.76
N CYS A 87 1.40 -12.08 2.90
CA CYS A 87 1.05 -13.25 2.07
C CYS A 87 0.89 -13.01 0.56
N GLY A 88 0.84 -11.75 0.10
CA GLY A 88 0.76 -11.40 -1.33
C GLY A 88 -0.60 -11.60 -2.01
N ALA A 89 -1.58 -12.21 -1.34
CA ALA A 89 -2.87 -12.53 -1.93
C ALA A 89 -3.66 -11.28 -2.38
N CYS A 90 -3.51 -10.15 -1.67
CA CYS A 90 -4.12 -8.88 -2.03
C CYS A 90 -3.58 -8.30 -3.36
N ILE A 91 -2.31 -8.59 -3.71
CA ILE A 91 -1.69 -8.16 -4.99
C ILE A 91 -2.33 -8.91 -6.15
N VAL A 92 -2.46 -10.24 -6.01
CA VAL A 92 -3.07 -11.10 -7.03
C VAL A 92 -4.54 -10.76 -7.21
N ALA A 93 -5.29 -10.61 -6.11
CA ALA A 93 -6.70 -10.26 -6.16
C ALA A 93 -6.93 -8.89 -6.83
N CYS A 94 -6.10 -7.89 -6.51
CA CYS A 94 -6.19 -6.59 -7.17
C CYS A 94 -5.88 -6.69 -8.68
N SER A 95 -4.92 -7.53 -9.05
CA SER A 95 -4.53 -7.74 -10.46
C SER A 95 -5.62 -8.44 -11.26
N ALA A 96 -6.23 -9.48 -10.71
CA ALA A 96 -7.34 -10.21 -11.33
C ALA A 96 -8.60 -9.33 -11.44
N GLU A 97 -8.99 -8.67 -10.35
CA GLU A 97 -10.20 -7.84 -10.31
C GLU A 97 -10.15 -6.65 -11.27
N ASN A 98 -8.98 -6.01 -11.35
CA ASN A 98 -8.82 -4.75 -12.07
C ASN A 98 -8.07 -4.92 -13.39
N ASN A 99 -8.07 -6.10 -14.00
CA ASN A 99 -7.48 -6.34 -15.31
C ASN A 99 -6.04 -5.76 -15.40
N ILE A 100 -5.19 -6.02 -14.42
CA ILE A 100 -3.81 -5.50 -14.43
C ILE A 100 -2.94 -6.47 -15.24
N PRO A 101 -2.23 -6.01 -16.29
CA PRO A 101 -1.44 -6.89 -17.12
C PRO A 101 -0.22 -7.44 -16.39
N VAL A 102 0.20 -8.66 -16.74
CA VAL A 102 1.47 -9.23 -16.29
C VAL A 102 2.60 -8.68 -17.14
N VAL A 103 3.70 -8.30 -16.48
CA VAL A 103 4.87 -7.70 -17.12
C VAL A 103 6.03 -8.70 -17.10
N GLY A 104 6.72 -8.84 -18.24
CA GLY A 104 7.87 -9.74 -18.38
C GLY A 104 9.08 -9.33 -17.55
N LYS A 105 9.98 -10.30 -17.29
CA LYS A 105 11.18 -10.14 -16.43
C LYS A 105 12.02 -8.91 -16.78
N ASP A 106 12.26 -8.66 -18.07
CA ASP A 106 13.14 -7.56 -18.50
C ASP A 106 12.55 -6.17 -18.25
N GLU A 107 11.23 -6.04 -18.33
CA GLU A 107 10.55 -4.77 -18.05
C GLU A 107 10.39 -4.56 -16.53
N VAL A 108 10.21 -5.63 -15.75
CA VAL A 108 10.29 -5.55 -14.28
C VAL A 108 11.68 -5.11 -13.83
N ARG A 109 12.76 -5.61 -14.45
CA ARG A 109 14.14 -5.14 -14.18
C ARG A 109 14.33 -3.64 -14.44
N ARG A 110 13.56 -3.07 -15.37
CA ARG A 110 13.54 -1.64 -15.68
C ARG A 110 12.60 -0.84 -14.77
N ARG A 111 12.06 -1.45 -13.71
CA ARG A 111 11.14 -0.85 -12.73
C ARG A 111 9.82 -0.40 -13.37
N ARG A 112 9.28 -1.25 -14.24
CA ARG A 112 8.03 -1.03 -14.98
C ARG A 112 6.99 -2.08 -14.64
N GLU A 113 7.00 -2.57 -13.40
CA GLU A 113 6.03 -3.53 -12.91
C GLU A 113 4.63 -2.91 -12.80
N MET A 114 3.59 -3.66 -13.16
CA MET A 114 2.21 -3.22 -13.06
C MET A 114 1.56 -3.87 -11.84
N HIS A 115 1.69 -3.21 -10.68
CA HIS A 115 0.96 -3.57 -9.46
C HIS A 115 0.38 -2.30 -8.81
N TRP A 116 -0.93 -2.30 -8.54
CA TRP A 116 -1.62 -1.16 -7.93
C TRP A 116 -1.53 -1.13 -6.40
N ILE A 117 -1.30 -2.30 -5.82
CA ILE A 117 -0.94 -2.52 -4.43
C ILE A 117 0.34 -3.34 -4.43
N ARG A 118 1.31 -2.91 -3.63
CA ARG A 118 2.56 -3.63 -3.37
C ARG A 118 2.66 -3.89 -1.88
N ILE A 119 3.42 -4.90 -1.48
CA ILE A 119 3.75 -5.13 -0.08
C ILE A 119 5.21 -4.78 0.08
N ASP A 120 5.47 -3.66 0.76
CA ASP A 120 6.83 -3.24 1.06
C ASP A 120 7.30 -4.05 2.28
N ARG A 121 8.47 -4.68 2.14
CA ARG A 121 9.10 -5.44 3.22
C ARG A 121 10.30 -4.66 3.74
N TYR A 122 10.27 -4.32 5.02
CA TYR A 122 11.37 -3.64 5.66
C TYR A 122 12.01 -4.49 6.75
N TYR A 123 13.33 -4.37 6.86
CA TYR A 123 14.15 -4.97 7.88
C TYR A 123 14.59 -3.91 8.88
N SER A 124 14.59 -4.27 10.14
CA SER A 124 15.20 -3.54 11.24
C SER A 124 16.01 -4.52 12.06
N TYR A 125 17.22 -4.10 12.45
CA TYR A 125 18.19 -4.95 13.13
C TYR A 125 18.35 -4.50 14.57
N GLU A 126 18.52 -5.42 15.50
CA GLU A 126 18.83 -5.06 16.88
C GLU A 126 20.29 -4.62 17.00
N ASN A 127 20.56 -3.55 17.76
CA ASN A 127 21.94 -3.10 18.01
C ASN A 127 22.63 -3.94 19.11
N ALA A 128 22.90 -5.21 18.84
CA ALA A 128 23.57 -6.10 19.79
C ALA A 128 25.05 -5.73 20.04
N GLY A 129 25.67 -4.94 19.14
CA GLY A 129 27.10 -4.63 19.16
C GLY A 129 27.51 -3.25 19.69
N LYS A 130 26.57 -2.36 20.03
CA LYS A 130 26.82 -0.93 20.39
C LYS A 130 27.72 -0.15 19.40
N LYS A 131 27.86 -0.61 18.14
CA LYS A 131 28.69 0.03 17.10
C LYS A 131 27.91 1.01 16.23
N ALA A 132 26.59 0.84 16.11
CA ALA A 132 25.75 1.81 15.42
C ALA A 132 25.59 3.06 16.29
N GLU A 133 25.92 4.22 15.71
CA GLU A 133 25.87 5.52 16.40
C GLU A 133 24.43 6.07 16.46
N GLU A 134 23.62 5.72 15.45
CA GLU A 134 22.23 6.14 15.34
C GLU A 134 21.31 4.92 15.50
N VAL A 135 20.57 4.89 16.60
CA VAL A 135 19.64 3.84 16.99
C VAL A 135 18.27 4.47 17.20
N GLU A 136 17.21 3.82 16.70
CA GLU A 136 15.85 4.24 16.95
C GLU A 136 15.47 4.09 18.43
N LYS A 137 14.39 4.75 18.88
CA LYS A 137 13.93 4.71 20.28
C LYS A 137 13.72 3.29 20.82
N ASN A 138 13.36 2.35 19.94
CA ASN A 138 13.12 0.94 20.24
C ASN A 138 14.39 0.07 20.23
N GLY A 139 15.59 0.65 20.11
CA GLY A 139 16.85 -0.09 20.10
C GLY A 139 17.23 -0.69 18.74
N THR A 140 16.45 -0.42 17.69
CA THR A 140 16.70 -0.96 16.34
C THR A 140 17.50 -0.01 15.44
N VAL A 141 18.24 -0.60 14.51
CA VAL A 141 19.02 0.09 13.47
C VAL A 141 18.31 -0.07 12.14
N THR A 142 18.05 1.07 11.50
CA THR A 142 17.20 1.16 10.29
C THR A 142 17.89 1.87 9.14
N LYS A 143 19.11 2.41 9.32
CA LYS A 143 19.86 3.07 8.24
C LYS A 143 20.86 2.09 7.64
N GLU A 144 20.83 1.92 6.32
CA GLU A 144 21.69 0.96 5.59
C GLU A 144 23.18 1.18 5.88
N LYS A 145 23.62 2.43 6.07
CA LYS A 145 25.00 2.76 6.44
C LYS A 145 25.41 2.24 7.83
N GLU A 146 24.48 2.26 8.78
CA GLU A 146 24.73 1.77 10.14
C GLU A 146 24.60 0.25 10.20
N ILE A 147 23.66 -0.32 9.43
CA ILE A 147 23.52 -1.79 9.28
C ILE A 147 24.81 -2.40 8.73
N ALA A 148 25.48 -1.73 7.78
CA ALA A 148 26.76 -2.20 7.23
C ALA A 148 27.90 -2.29 8.26
N LYS A 149 27.77 -1.64 9.43
CA LYS A 149 28.73 -1.70 10.54
C LYS A 149 28.41 -2.80 11.55
N LEU A 150 27.24 -3.43 11.47
CA LEU A 150 26.84 -4.51 12.38
C LEU A 150 27.64 -5.77 12.05
N GLU A 151 28.17 -6.41 13.09
CA GLU A 151 28.88 -7.69 12.97
C GLU A 151 27.93 -8.89 13.07
N ASP A 152 26.79 -8.71 13.74
CA ASP A 152 25.73 -9.69 13.89
C ASP A 152 24.48 -9.24 13.12
N LEU A 153 24.03 -10.07 12.18
CA LEU A 153 22.85 -9.85 11.34
C LEU A 153 21.74 -10.88 11.62
N ASP A 154 21.91 -11.73 12.64
CA ASP A 154 20.99 -12.83 12.92
C ASP A 154 19.69 -12.33 13.57
N ASN A 155 19.77 -11.27 14.38
CA ASN A 155 18.61 -10.63 15.03
C ASN A 155 17.92 -9.60 14.12
N VAL A 156 17.29 -10.10 13.06
CA VAL A 156 16.51 -9.28 12.12
C VAL A 156 15.01 -9.34 12.42
N THR A 157 14.39 -8.17 12.48
CA THR A 157 12.93 -8.05 12.53
C THR A 157 12.39 -7.56 11.19
N VAL A 158 11.23 -8.09 10.81
CA VAL A 158 10.60 -7.82 9.52
C VAL A 158 9.25 -7.17 9.73
N VAL A 159 8.94 -6.16 8.91
CA VAL A 159 7.59 -5.59 8.78
C VAL A 159 7.14 -5.62 7.33
N HIS A 160 5.86 -5.92 7.16
CA HIS A 160 5.16 -5.85 5.89
C HIS A 160 4.17 -4.70 5.93
N GLN A 161 4.25 -3.81 4.94
CA GLN A 161 3.33 -2.69 4.78
C GLN A 161 2.73 -2.72 3.37
N PRO A 162 1.44 -3.03 3.23
CA PRO A 162 0.75 -2.90 1.95
C PRO A 162 0.64 -1.43 1.54
N MET A 163 1.33 -1.04 0.48
CA MET A 163 1.31 0.31 -0.07
C MET A 163 0.52 0.35 -1.38
N LEU A 164 -0.47 1.25 -1.43
CA LEU A 164 -1.37 1.47 -2.57
C LEU A 164 -1.66 2.97 -2.75
N CYS A 165 -2.53 3.34 -3.69
CA CYS A 165 -3.01 4.72 -3.74
C CYS A 165 -3.72 5.08 -2.44
N GLN A 166 -3.27 6.16 -1.80
CA GLN A 166 -3.83 6.61 -0.52
C GLN A 166 -5.11 7.44 -0.68
N HIS A 167 -5.54 7.76 -1.91
CA HIS A 167 -6.70 8.62 -2.18
C HIS A 167 -6.69 9.90 -1.32
N CYS A 168 -5.56 10.61 -1.39
CA CYS A 168 -5.31 11.87 -0.70
C CYS A 168 -6.40 12.91 -0.96
N ASP A 169 -6.78 13.68 0.06
CA ASP A 169 -7.68 14.83 -0.10
C ASP A 169 -6.91 15.99 -0.73
N HIS A 170 -5.77 16.37 -0.15
CA HIS A 170 -4.79 17.25 -0.80
C HIS A 170 -3.90 16.45 -1.74
N ALA A 171 -4.48 15.97 -2.86
CA ALA A 171 -3.79 15.10 -3.80
C ALA A 171 -2.78 15.86 -4.69
N PRO A 172 -1.45 15.75 -4.47
CA PRO A 172 -0.46 16.41 -5.32
C PRO A 172 -0.46 15.87 -6.75
N CYS A 173 -0.97 14.65 -6.95
CA CYS A 173 -1.03 14.02 -8.26
C CYS A 173 -2.17 14.52 -9.15
N GLU A 174 -3.15 15.27 -8.61
CA GLU A 174 -4.27 15.82 -9.39
C GLU A 174 -3.91 17.14 -10.07
N THR A 175 -3.40 18.10 -9.30
CA THR A 175 -3.11 19.47 -9.75
C THR A 175 -2.05 19.55 -10.85
N VAL A 176 -1.23 18.51 -10.99
CA VAL A 176 -0.17 18.42 -12.01
C VAL A 176 -0.61 17.77 -13.32
N CYS A 177 -1.87 17.33 -13.42
CA CYS A 177 -2.38 16.73 -14.65
C CYS A 177 -2.89 17.80 -15.62
N PRO A 178 -2.22 18.07 -16.76
CA PRO A 178 -2.59 19.17 -17.66
C PRO A 178 -3.92 18.95 -18.39
N VAL A 179 -4.43 17.72 -18.41
CA VAL A 179 -5.65 17.32 -19.13
C VAL A 179 -6.78 16.89 -18.19
N LEU A 180 -6.58 17.04 -16.87
CA LEU A 180 -7.57 16.68 -15.84
C LEU A 180 -8.02 15.21 -15.95
N ALA A 181 -7.10 14.29 -16.25
CA ALA A 181 -7.37 12.85 -16.25
C ALA A 181 -7.49 12.28 -14.83
N THR A 182 -7.08 13.03 -13.81
CA THR A 182 -7.17 12.67 -12.40
C THR A 182 -7.88 13.77 -11.64
N VAL A 183 -8.98 13.42 -10.98
CA VAL A 183 -9.82 14.37 -10.25
C VAL A 183 -10.37 13.72 -9.00
N HIS A 184 -10.64 14.53 -7.99
CA HIS A 184 -11.34 14.10 -6.80
C HIS A 184 -12.83 13.91 -7.09
N SER A 185 -13.41 12.81 -6.62
CA SER A 185 -14.86 12.60 -6.61
C SER A 185 -15.50 13.26 -5.41
N SER A 186 -16.81 13.48 -5.45
CA SER A 186 -17.56 13.94 -4.28
C SER A 186 -17.54 12.98 -3.09
N GLU A 187 -17.02 11.75 -3.23
CA GLU A 187 -17.06 10.70 -2.19
C GLU A 187 -15.66 10.36 -1.63
N GLY A 188 -14.69 11.28 -1.74
CA GLY A 188 -13.34 11.08 -1.20
C GLY A 188 -12.39 10.28 -2.10
N LEU A 189 -12.89 9.76 -3.24
CA LEU A 189 -12.06 8.97 -4.16
C LEU A 189 -11.30 9.86 -5.15
N ASN A 190 -9.99 9.71 -5.24
CA ASN A 190 -9.24 10.12 -6.42
C ASN A 190 -9.64 9.23 -7.62
N GLN A 191 -10.29 9.78 -8.63
CA GLN A 191 -10.68 9.07 -9.85
C GLN A 191 -9.60 9.20 -10.92
N MET A 192 -9.40 8.14 -11.71
CA MET A 192 -8.49 8.11 -12.85
C MET A 192 -9.29 7.81 -14.11
N ALA A 193 -9.50 8.83 -14.94
CA ALA A 193 -10.10 8.68 -16.27
C ALA A 193 -9.03 8.21 -17.26
N TYR A 194 -8.97 6.89 -17.49
CA TYR A 194 -7.94 6.25 -18.33
C TYR A 194 -7.92 6.80 -19.76
N ASN A 195 -9.09 7.04 -20.35
CA ASN A 195 -9.27 7.58 -21.70
C ASN A 195 -8.83 9.04 -21.87
N ARG A 196 -8.76 9.82 -20.78
CA ARG A 196 -8.33 11.23 -20.81
C ARG A 196 -6.83 11.38 -20.66
N CYS A 197 -6.14 10.33 -20.18
CA CYS A 197 -4.70 10.38 -19.92
C CYS A 197 -3.90 10.43 -21.22
N VAL A 198 -3.14 11.53 -21.42
CA VAL A 198 -2.23 11.70 -22.57
C VAL A 198 -0.79 11.27 -22.29
N GLY A 199 -0.53 10.64 -21.12
CA GLY A 199 0.75 9.99 -20.86
C GLY A 199 1.92 10.91 -20.46
N THR A 200 1.68 12.10 -19.91
CA THR A 200 2.75 13.00 -19.45
C THR A 200 3.57 12.45 -18.28
N ARG A 201 3.00 11.52 -17.50
CA ARG A 201 3.60 10.85 -16.32
C ARG A 201 3.91 11.76 -15.14
N TYR A 202 3.59 13.05 -15.18
CA TYR A 202 3.95 13.97 -14.11
C TYR A 202 3.25 13.65 -12.77
N CYS A 203 2.04 13.11 -12.83
CA CYS A 203 1.30 12.61 -11.66
C CYS A 203 2.01 11.46 -10.92
N ALA A 204 2.88 10.69 -11.60
CA ALA A 204 3.71 9.68 -10.96
C ALA A 204 4.84 10.31 -10.15
N ASN A 205 5.46 11.38 -10.69
CA ASN A 205 6.55 12.09 -10.02
C ASN A 205 6.05 12.78 -8.75
N ASN A 206 4.91 13.48 -8.83
CA ASN A 206 4.39 14.25 -7.69
C ASN A 206 3.72 13.39 -6.62
N CYS A 207 3.41 12.12 -6.90
CA CYS A 207 2.89 11.20 -5.89
C CYS A 207 4.01 10.80 -4.91
N PRO A 208 3.91 11.14 -3.61
CA PRO A 208 4.97 10.81 -2.65
C PRO A 208 5.15 9.30 -2.47
N TYR A 209 4.06 8.54 -2.53
CA TYR A 209 4.05 7.08 -2.36
C TYR A 209 4.51 6.30 -3.61
N LYS A 210 4.65 6.96 -4.76
CA LYS A 210 5.00 6.35 -6.06
C LYS A 210 4.14 5.10 -6.36
N VAL A 211 2.82 5.24 -6.28
CA VAL A 211 1.80 4.16 -6.46
C VAL A 211 0.99 4.31 -7.74
N ARG A 212 1.39 5.25 -8.61
CA ARG A 212 0.87 5.34 -9.98
C ARG A 212 1.74 4.49 -10.90
N ARG A 213 1.14 3.69 -11.77
CA ARG A 213 1.83 2.79 -12.70
C ARG A 213 1.55 3.19 -14.13
N PHE A 214 2.54 3.12 -15.02
CA PHE A 214 2.41 3.59 -16.40
C PHE A 214 2.45 2.42 -17.36
N ASN A 215 1.48 2.36 -18.28
CA ASN A 215 1.52 1.42 -19.39
C ASN A 215 2.53 1.87 -20.44
N TRP A 216 3.73 1.31 -20.40
CA TRP A 216 4.78 1.59 -21.38
C TRP A 216 4.46 1.02 -22.76
N PHE A 217 3.83 -0.15 -22.77
CA PHE A 217 3.46 -0.87 -23.98
C PHE A 217 1.99 -1.26 -23.93
N ASN A 218 1.49 -1.73 -25.07
CA ASN A 218 0.13 -2.26 -25.13
C ASN A 218 0.16 -3.73 -24.71
N TYR A 219 0.19 -4.01 -23.40
CA TYR A 219 0.31 -5.38 -22.90
C TYR A 219 -0.83 -6.31 -23.33
N TRP A 220 -1.93 -5.79 -23.89
CA TRP A 220 -3.08 -6.59 -24.33
C TRP A 220 -2.96 -7.14 -25.75
N ASN A 221 -2.27 -6.42 -26.63
CA ASN A 221 -2.30 -6.68 -28.07
C ASN A 221 -1.02 -6.15 -28.69
N ASP A 222 0.09 -6.78 -28.30
CA ASP A 222 1.43 -6.45 -28.77
C ASP A 222 2.25 -7.72 -28.89
N SER A 223 2.58 -8.06 -30.14
CA SER A 223 3.34 -9.27 -30.52
C SER A 223 4.69 -9.44 -29.80
N ARG A 224 5.23 -8.38 -29.18
CA ARG A 224 6.47 -8.46 -28.39
C ARG A 224 6.30 -9.21 -27.08
N PHE A 225 5.07 -9.31 -26.58
CA PHE A 225 4.75 -10.02 -25.35
C PHE A 225 3.93 -11.25 -25.72
N ASP A 226 4.57 -12.42 -25.72
CA ASP A 226 3.85 -13.68 -25.73
C ASP A 226 3.31 -13.93 -24.31
N ASN A 227 2.21 -13.25 -23.99
CA ASN A 227 1.57 -13.35 -22.70
C ASN A 227 0.25 -14.12 -22.80
N TYR A 228 -0.32 -14.45 -21.63
CA TYR A 228 -1.55 -15.21 -21.56
C TYR A 228 -2.67 -14.57 -22.39
N LEU A 229 -2.75 -13.23 -22.41
CA LEU A 229 -3.83 -12.43 -23.03
C LEU A 229 -3.95 -12.52 -24.56
N ASN A 230 -2.93 -13.04 -25.25
CA ASN A 230 -2.99 -13.28 -26.70
C ASN A 230 -3.88 -14.48 -27.07
N ASN A 231 -4.26 -15.32 -26.10
CA ASN A 231 -5.16 -16.45 -26.31
C ASN A 231 -6.62 -16.03 -26.02
N GLU A 232 -7.52 -16.27 -26.97
CA GLU A 232 -8.95 -15.95 -26.88
C GLU A 232 -9.60 -16.49 -25.58
N HIS A 233 -9.20 -17.67 -25.10
CA HIS A 233 -9.74 -18.24 -23.87
C HIS A 233 -9.35 -17.47 -22.63
N THR A 234 -8.17 -16.86 -22.61
CA THR A 234 -7.69 -16.12 -21.44
C THR A 234 -8.34 -14.74 -21.32
N GLN A 235 -8.87 -14.20 -22.42
CA GLN A 235 -9.62 -12.95 -22.40
C GLN A 235 -10.93 -13.09 -21.60
N LEU A 236 -11.43 -14.32 -21.42
CA LEU A 236 -12.58 -14.63 -20.57
C LEU A 236 -12.29 -14.43 -19.07
N VAL A 237 -11.01 -14.33 -18.68
CA VAL A 237 -10.61 -14.04 -17.29
C VAL A 237 -10.82 -12.56 -16.95
N LEU A 238 -10.96 -11.69 -17.96
CA LEU A 238 -11.07 -10.26 -17.76
C LEU A 238 -12.42 -9.87 -17.18
N ASN A 239 -12.37 -8.98 -16.20
CA ASN A 239 -13.54 -8.38 -15.62
C ASN A 239 -14.19 -7.42 -16.63
N PRO A 240 -15.43 -7.67 -17.09
CA PRO A 240 -16.09 -6.81 -18.07
C PRO A 240 -16.41 -5.41 -17.52
N ASP A 241 -16.50 -5.25 -16.19
CA ASP A 241 -16.83 -3.98 -15.55
C ASP A 241 -15.61 -3.04 -15.42
N VAL A 242 -14.41 -3.51 -15.76
CA VAL A 242 -13.18 -2.73 -15.67
C VAL A 242 -12.53 -2.57 -17.03
N THR A 243 -12.29 -1.32 -17.41
CA THR A 243 -11.61 -0.99 -18.67
C THR A 243 -10.24 -1.67 -18.75
N THR A 244 -9.94 -2.33 -19.87
CA THR A 244 -8.58 -2.70 -20.26
C THR A 244 -7.83 -1.46 -20.77
N ARG A 245 -6.62 -1.22 -20.29
CA ARG A 245 -5.90 0.04 -20.55
C ARG A 245 -4.94 -0.10 -21.73
N PHE A 246 -4.91 0.93 -22.57
CA PHE A 246 -3.98 1.01 -23.69
C PHE A 246 -2.60 1.53 -23.27
N ARG A 247 -1.63 1.48 -24.20
CA ARG A 247 -0.32 2.10 -24.00
C ARG A 247 -0.45 3.60 -23.71
N GLY A 248 0.49 4.14 -22.95
CA GLY A 248 0.57 5.58 -22.68
C GLY A 248 -0.36 6.08 -21.57
N VAL A 249 -1.03 5.19 -20.85
CA VAL A 249 -2.01 5.55 -19.81
C VAL A 249 -1.48 5.22 -18.42
N MET A 250 -1.70 6.14 -17.48
CA MET A 250 -1.43 5.92 -16.06
C MET A 250 -2.56 5.14 -15.38
N GLU A 251 -2.19 4.32 -14.42
CA GLU A 251 -3.07 3.53 -13.58
C GLU A 251 -2.73 3.71 -12.11
N LYS A 252 -3.67 3.34 -11.25
CA LYS A 252 -3.51 3.29 -9.80
C LYS A 252 -4.64 2.46 -9.19
N CYS A 253 -4.48 2.09 -7.92
CA CYS A 253 -5.62 1.61 -7.13
C CYS A 253 -6.77 2.61 -7.19
N SER A 254 -7.96 2.13 -7.56
CA SER A 254 -9.20 2.91 -7.67
C SER A 254 -10.15 2.70 -6.49
N MET A 255 -9.71 1.99 -5.44
CA MET A 255 -10.59 1.41 -4.41
C MET A 255 -11.73 0.60 -5.05
N CYS A 256 -11.39 -0.26 -6.02
CA CYS A 256 -12.32 -1.12 -6.77
C CYS A 256 -13.64 -0.41 -7.11
N VAL A 257 -13.55 0.76 -7.75
CA VAL A 257 -14.70 1.65 -8.02
C VAL A 257 -15.89 0.93 -8.66
N GLN A 258 -15.64 -0.08 -9.51
CA GLN A 258 -16.66 -0.94 -10.10
C GLN A 258 -17.54 -1.63 -9.05
N ARG A 259 -16.94 -2.12 -7.96
CA ARG A 259 -17.66 -2.76 -6.84
C ARG A 259 -18.44 -1.74 -6.02
N ILE A 260 -17.88 -0.54 -5.82
CA ILE A 260 -18.57 0.57 -5.16
C ILE A 260 -19.83 0.94 -5.95
N GLN A 261 -19.71 1.14 -7.26
CA GLN A 261 -20.86 1.51 -8.09
C GLN A 261 -21.91 0.39 -8.14
N ALA A 262 -21.51 -0.88 -8.25
CA ALA A 262 -22.43 -2.02 -8.22
C ALA A 262 -23.19 -2.12 -6.89
N GLY A 263 -22.50 -1.98 -5.75
CA GLY A 263 -23.12 -1.99 -4.42
C GLY A 263 -24.10 -0.82 -4.24
N LYS A 264 -23.70 0.39 -4.64
CA LYS A 264 -24.57 1.57 -4.60
C LYS A 264 -25.79 1.42 -5.51
N LEU A 265 -25.62 0.86 -6.71
CA LEU A 265 -26.72 0.59 -7.62
C LEU A 265 -27.74 -0.35 -6.99
N LYS A 266 -27.28 -1.45 -6.38
CA LYS A 266 -28.15 -2.40 -5.67
C LYS A 266 -28.92 -1.73 -4.53
N ALA A 267 -28.23 -0.99 -3.66
CA ALA A 267 -28.87 -0.27 -2.55
C ALA A 267 -29.91 0.75 -3.04
N LYS A 268 -29.61 1.46 -4.15
CA LYS A 268 -30.54 2.41 -4.78
C LYS A 268 -31.78 1.75 -5.35
N ILE A 269 -31.64 0.58 -5.99
CA ILE A 269 -32.79 -0.22 -6.49
C ILE A 269 -33.68 -0.65 -5.32
N GLU A 270 -33.08 -1.07 -4.21
CA GLU A 270 -33.76 -1.49 -2.99
C GLU A 270 -34.27 -0.30 -2.13
N LYS A 271 -34.06 0.95 -2.59
CA LYS A 271 -34.48 2.18 -1.91
C LYS A 271 -33.99 2.29 -0.46
N ARG A 272 -32.79 1.80 -0.17
CA ARG A 272 -32.15 1.87 1.15
C ARG A 272 -30.74 2.44 1.06
N PRO A 273 -30.19 2.97 2.16
CA PRO A 273 -28.78 3.30 2.21
C PRO A 273 -27.91 2.04 2.09
N LEU A 274 -26.70 2.23 1.58
CA LEU A 274 -25.70 1.17 1.54
C LEU A 274 -25.25 0.87 2.97
N THR A 275 -25.33 -0.39 3.37
CA THR A 275 -24.91 -0.82 4.70
C THR A 275 -23.42 -1.20 4.70
N ASP A 276 -22.80 -1.09 5.87
CA ASP A 276 -21.39 -1.44 6.02
C ASP A 276 -21.14 -2.92 5.67
N GLY A 277 -20.02 -3.21 5.02
CA GLY A 277 -19.65 -4.56 4.59
C GLY A 277 -20.34 -5.09 3.33
N GLU A 278 -21.33 -4.40 2.75
CA GLU A 278 -21.94 -4.81 1.46
C GLU A 278 -20.99 -4.64 0.27
N VAL A 279 -20.09 -3.67 0.36
CA VAL A 279 -19.02 -3.47 -0.63
C VAL A 279 -17.71 -3.93 -0.03
N LYS A 280 -17.17 -5.03 -0.55
CA LYS A 280 -15.83 -5.51 -0.20
C LYS A 280 -14.87 -5.34 -1.37
N MET A 281 -13.74 -4.70 -1.10
CA MET A 281 -12.65 -4.58 -2.07
C MET A 281 -12.05 -5.94 -2.37
N ALA A 282 -11.48 -6.14 -3.56
CA ALA A 282 -10.80 -7.41 -3.89
C ALA A 282 -9.65 -7.72 -2.93
N CYS A 283 -8.86 -6.71 -2.56
CA CYS A 283 -7.77 -6.83 -1.59
C CYS A 283 -8.25 -7.13 -0.16
N GLN A 284 -9.39 -6.56 0.25
CA GLN A 284 -10.03 -6.82 1.55
C GLN A 284 -10.61 -8.24 1.59
N GLN A 285 -11.41 -8.62 0.59
CA GLN A 285 -12.10 -9.92 0.56
C GLN A 285 -11.15 -11.11 0.57
N THR A 286 -9.98 -10.97 -0.06
CA THR A 286 -8.98 -12.05 -0.17
C THR A 286 -8.04 -12.12 1.04
N CYS A 287 -7.98 -11.07 1.86
CA CYS A 287 -7.06 -11.04 2.99
C CYS A 287 -7.51 -12.02 4.07
N SER A 288 -6.82 -13.16 4.20
CA SER A 288 -7.13 -14.20 5.18
C SER A 288 -7.08 -13.72 6.63
N ALA A 289 -6.25 -12.70 6.90
CA ALA A 289 -6.09 -12.10 8.22
C ALA A 289 -7.02 -10.91 8.49
N ASN A 290 -7.88 -10.52 7.53
CA ASN A 290 -8.74 -9.34 7.60
C ASN A 290 -7.97 -8.04 7.93
N ALA A 291 -6.72 -7.93 7.47
CA ALA A 291 -5.86 -6.78 7.76
C ALA A 291 -6.31 -5.49 7.06
N ILE A 292 -7.10 -5.58 5.98
CA ILE A 292 -7.55 -4.42 5.19
C ILE A 292 -9.04 -4.21 5.45
N ILE A 293 -9.40 -3.06 6.00
CA ILE A 293 -10.78 -2.66 6.30
C ILE A 293 -11.13 -1.49 5.38
N PHE A 294 -12.20 -1.63 4.60
CA PHE A 294 -12.70 -0.58 3.72
C PHE A 294 -14.18 -0.32 4.02
N GLY A 295 -14.60 0.93 3.91
CA GLY A 295 -15.96 1.35 4.27
C GLY A 295 -16.19 2.85 4.17
N ASN A 296 -17.31 3.30 4.74
CA ASN A 296 -17.70 4.71 4.79
C ASN A 296 -17.21 5.36 6.10
N ALA A 297 -16.35 6.37 6.01
CA ALA A 297 -15.85 7.14 7.15
C ALA A 297 -16.88 8.11 7.75
N ASN A 298 -17.90 8.50 6.97
CA ASN A 298 -18.98 9.35 7.46
C ASN A 298 -19.99 8.60 8.33
N ASP A 299 -20.04 7.27 8.27
CA ASP A 299 -20.84 6.44 9.18
C ASP A 299 -20.03 6.16 10.47
N PRO A 300 -20.41 6.72 11.63
CA PRO A 300 -19.66 6.52 12.88
C PRO A 300 -19.67 5.07 13.38
N ASN A 301 -20.64 4.26 12.95
CA ASN A 301 -20.82 2.89 13.40
C ASN A 301 -20.06 1.87 12.54
N SER A 302 -19.56 2.27 11.37
CA SER A 302 -18.82 1.40 10.46
C SER A 302 -17.56 0.83 11.11
N GLU A 303 -17.17 -0.37 10.70
CA GLU A 303 -15.93 -1.02 11.14
C GLU A 303 -14.73 -0.12 10.85
N LEU A 304 -14.73 0.54 9.69
CA LEU A 304 -13.71 1.48 9.28
C LEU A 304 -13.59 2.68 10.22
N SER A 305 -14.71 3.35 10.55
CA SER A 305 -14.69 4.54 11.41
C SER A 305 -14.14 4.21 12.80
N LYS A 306 -14.44 3.02 13.32
CA LYS A 306 -13.87 2.52 14.58
C LYS A 306 -12.37 2.24 14.44
N ALA A 307 -11.96 1.62 13.35
CA ALA A 307 -10.55 1.33 13.07
C ALA A 307 -9.72 2.63 12.92
N LEU A 308 -10.22 3.64 12.21
CA LEU A 308 -9.54 4.91 12.01
C LEU A 308 -9.45 5.77 13.28
N LYS A 309 -10.44 5.66 14.19
CA LYS A 309 -10.43 6.33 15.50
C LYS A 309 -9.59 5.62 16.56
N SER A 310 -9.07 4.44 16.25
CA SER A 310 -8.18 3.72 17.17
C SER A 310 -6.94 4.56 17.46
N GLU A 311 -6.51 4.58 18.72
CA GLU A 311 -5.30 5.28 19.18
C GLU A 311 -4.02 4.79 18.49
N ARG A 312 -4.06 3.61 17.85
CA ARG A 312 -2.95 3.06 17.07
C ARG A 312 -2.88 3.61 15.65
N THR A 313 -3.88 4.34 15.18
CA THR A 313 -3.94 4.74 13.76
C THR A 313 -3.06 5.95 13.49
N TYR A 314 -2.11 5.77 12.58
CA TYR A 314 -1.28 6.84 12.04
C TYR A 314 -1.44 6.91 10.51
N TYR A 315 -0.97 8.00 9.92
CA TYR A 315 -1.00 8.18 8.48
C TYR A 315 0.43 8.35 7.97
N VAL A 316 0.72 7.78 6.80
CA VAL A 316 2.08 7.76 6.24
C VAL A 316 2.40 9.11 5.58
N LEU A 317 3.54 9.69 5.92
CA LEU A 317 4.03 11.00 5.44
C LEU A 317 3.09 12.18 5.81
N GLN A 318 2.68 12.26 7.07
CA GLN A 318 1.81 13.33 7.59
C GLN A 318 2.44 14.73 7.44
N GLU A 319 3.77 14.82 7.49
CA GLU A 319 4.55 16.05 7.35
C GLU A 319 4.31 16.77 6.01
N LEU A 320 3.88 16.03 4.97
CA LEU A 320 3.56 16.61 3.66
C LEU A 320 2.15 17.22 3.59
N ASN A 321 1.33 17.03 4.62
CA ASN A 321 -0.07 17.46 4.68
C ASN A 321 -0.88 17.05 3.42
N VAL A 322 -0.65 15.84 2.88
CA VAL A 322 -1.42 15.33 1.74
C VAL A 322 -2.78 14.75 2.14
N GLN A 323 -3.09 14.70 3.44
CA GLN A 323 -4.34 14.16 4.02
C GLN A 323 -4.74 12.83 3.38
N PRO A 324 -3.92 11.77 3.57
CA PRO A 324 -4.19 10.47 2.97
C PRO A 324 -5.48 9.86 3.53
N GLY A 325 -6.27 9.23 2.67
CA GLY A 325 -7.50 8.54 3.04
C GLY A 325 -7.31 7.10 3.54
N ILE A 326 -6.07 6.69 3.81
CA ILE A 326 -5.75 5.38 4.36
C ILE A 326 -4.97 5.53 5.66
N GLY A 327 -5.55 5.03 6.76
CA GLY A 327 -4.88 4.93 8.05
C GLY A 327 -4.20 3.58 8.22
N TYR A 328 -3.01 3.56 8.82
CA TYR A 328 -2.29 2.35 9.19
C TYR A 328 -2.28 2.24 10.71
N GLN A 329 -2.46 1.03 11.25
CA GLN A 329 -2.32 0.82 12.68
C GLN A 329 -0.87 0.46 13.02
N VAL A 330 -0.31 1.10 14.06
CA VAL A 330 1.02 0.81 14.60
C VAL A 330 1.18 -0.69 14.84
N LYS A 331 2.34 -1.23 14.46
CA LYS A 331 2.66 -2.64 14.71
C LYS A 331 3.07 -2.82 16.17
N VAL A 332 2.29 -3.59 16.92
CA VAL A 332 2.56 -3.92 18.33
C VAL A 332 3.23 -5.29 18.38
N ARG A 333 4.49 -5.34 18.82
CA ARG A 333 5.21 -6.60 18.99
C ARG A 333 5.10 -7.10 20.42
N ASN A 334 4.69 -8.36 20.56
CA ASN A 334 4.70 -9.04 21.85
C ASN A 334 6.04 -9.76 22.04
N THR A 335 7.08 -9.02 22.41
CA THR A 335 8.40 -9.56 22.76
C THR A 335 8.40 -9.98 24.24
N ILE A 336 8.88 -11.17 24.54
CA ILE A 336 9.08 -11.63 25.93
C ILE A 336 10.45 -11.10 26.38
N GLU A 337 10.56 -10.60 27.62
CA GLU A 337 11.79 -9.97 28.16
C GLU A 337 13.08 -10.83 28.03
N THR A 338 12.95 -12.13 27.77
CA THR A 338 14.09 -13.02 27.52
C THR A 338 14.73 -12.85 26.14
N GLU A 339 14.03 -12.27 25.16
CA GLU A 339 14.50 -12.10 23.77
C GLU A 339 15.15 -10.74 23.51
N LEU A 340 14.93 -9.74 24.37
CA LEU A 340 15.48 -8.37 24.24
C LEU A 340 16.73 -8.10 25.10
N GLY A 341 17.34 -9.17 25.63
CA GLY A 341 18.61 -9.10 26.35
C GLY A 341 18.52 -8.63 27.80
N ALA A 342 19.03 -9.47 28.69
CA ALA A 342 19.64 -9.05 29.96
C ALA A 342 21.05 -8.50 29.71
#